data_AF-A0A1G7LHQ9-F1
#
_entry.id   AF-A0A1G7LHQ9-F1
#
_cell.length_a   1.000
_cell.length_b   1.000
_cell.length_c   1.000
_cell.angle_alpha   90.00
_cell.angle_beta   90.00
_cell.angle_gamma   90.00
#
_symmetry.space_group_name_H-M   'P 1'
#
loop_
_entity.id
_entity.type
_entity.pdbx_description
1 polymer ?
#
loop_
_entity_poly.entity_id
_entity_poly.type
_entity_poly.pdbx_seq_one_letter_code
_entity_poly.pdbx_strand_id
1 'polypeptide(L)'
;MPPIGEPVRVLRPVDVLHPHGVARRADVVAATSTSTVGRWLARGDLQVVAPGVVALPDRVARWVDRARAATLYADAPLSHLSALTAAGLVRPTAGPCT
;
A
#
# COMPACT_ATOMS: atom_id res chain seq x y z
N MET A 1 5.67 37.88 -6.37
CA MET A 1 6.49 37.33 -5.26
C MET A 1 5.54 36.59 -4.33
N PRO A 2 5.63 35.26 -4.17
CA PRO A 2 4.72 34.54 -3.30
C PRO A 2 5.04 34.82 -1.82
N PRO A 3 4.05 34.82 -0.92
CA PRO A 3 4.27 35.13 0.50
C PRO A 3 5.09 34.02 1.18
N ILE A 4 6.18 34.42 1.80
CA ILE A 4 7.05 33.57 2.62
C ILE A 4 6.28 33.24 3.91
N GLY A 5 5.71 32.04 4.03
CA GLY A 5 5.05 31.63 5.27
C GLY A 5 4.03 30.48 5.21
N GLU A 6 3.62 30.00 4.03
CA GLU A 6 2.76 28.81 4.01
C GLU A 6 3.53 27.58 4.51
N PRO A 7 3.00 26.82 5.48
CA PRO A 7 3.61 25.57 5.88
C PRO A 7 3.57 24.63 4.69
N VAL A 8 4.75 24.29 4.15
CA VAL A 8 4.87 23.24 3.14
C VAL A 8 4.36 21.95 3.78
N ARG A 9 3.18 21.50 3.34
CA ARG A 9 2.61 20.24 3.82
C ARG A 9 3.51 19.11 3.36
N VAL A 10 4.29 18.57 4.30
CA VAL A 10 5.09 17.36 4.08
C VAL A 10 4.12 16.18 4.02
N LEU A 11 3.85 15.67 2.82
CA LEU A 11 3.14 14.40 2.65
C LEU A 11 3.91 13.30 3.37
N ARG A 12 3.20 12.43 4.09
CA ARG A 12 3.75 11.20 4.69
C ARG A 12 3.14 9.99 3.98
N PRO A 13 3.80 8.82 4.03
CA PRO A 13 3.26 7.60 3.39
C PRO A 13 1.84 7.27 3.84
N VAL A 14 1.56 7.42 5.15
CA VAL A 14 0.22 7.18 5.70
C VAL A 14 -0.83 8.08 5.08
N ASP A 15 -0.50 9.34 4.75
CA ASP A 15 -1.46 10.27 4.16
C ASP A 15 -1.83 9.88 2.71
N VAL A 16 -0.97 9.10 2.04
CA VAL A 16 -1.18 8.64 0.64
C VAL A 16 -1.79 7.24 0.59
N LEU A 17 -1.41 6.34 1.52
CA LEU A 17 -1.87 4.95 1.53
C LEU A 17 -3.14 4.75 2.38
N HIS A 18 -3.56 5.73 3.19
CA HIS A 18 -4.81 5.64 3.95
C HIS A 18 -6.03 5.62 3.01
N PRO A 19 -7.09 4.84 3.33
CA PRO A 19 -7.27 3.98 4.51
C PRO A 19 -6.66 2.59 4.42
N HIS A 20 -6.06 2.23 3.28
CA HIS A 20 -5.84 0.84 2.91
C HIS A 20 -4.44 0.31 3.16
N GLY A 21 -3.47 1.18 3.46
CA GLY A 21 -2.10 0.78 3.79
C GLY A 21 -1.31 0.13 2.65
N VAL A 22 -1.88 0.01 1.45
CA VAL A 22 -1.30 -0.62 0.25
C VAL A 22 -1.77 0.11 -1.01
N ALA A 23 -0.85 0.37 -1.94
CA ALA A 23 -1.14 1.03 -3.22
C ALA A 23 -0.18 0.58 -4.34
N ARG A 24 -0.53 0.84 -5.61
CA ARG A 24 0.45 0.73 -6.69
C ARG A 24 1.48 1.84 -6.54
N ARG A 25 2.75 1.51 -6.78
CA ARG A 25 3.84 2.47 -6.72
C ARG A 25 3.62 3.65 -7.69
N ALA A 26 3.05 3.38 -8.86
CA ALA A 26 2.72 4.42 -9.85
C ALA A 26 1.76 5.47 -9.28
N ASP A 27 0.72 5.04 -8.56
CA ASP A 27 -0.26 5.94 -7.94
C ASP A 27 0.37 6.79 -6.84
N VAL A 28 1.25 6.19 -6.02
CA VAL A 28 1.99 6.93 -4.97
C VAL A 28 2.94 7.95 -5.60
N VAL A 29 3.61 7.60 -6.70
CA VAL A 29 4.46 8.53 -7.44
C VAL A 29 3.64 9.68 -8.02
N ALA A 30 2.46 9.40 -8.60
CA ALA A 30 1.57 10.43 -9.13
C ALA A 30 1.05 11.39 -8.05
N ALA A 31 0.81 10.89 -6.83
CA ALA A 31 0.39 11.72 -5.69
C ALA A 31 1.56 12.48 -5.03
N THR A 32 2.81 12.09 -5.29
CA THR A 32 4.01 12.65 -4.66
C THR A 32 5.10 12.90 -5.71
N SER A 33 6.14 12.06 -5.74
CA SER A 33 7.19 12.02 -6.75
C SER A 33 8.01 10.74 -6.62
N THR A 34 8.78 10.39 -7.67
CA THR A 34 9.71 9.25 -7.64
C THR A 34 10.78 9.39 -6.55
N SER A 35 11.29 10.61 -6.32
CA SER A 35 12.33 10.87 -5.31
C SER A 35 11.78 10.75 -3.88
N THR A 36 10.55 11.23 -3.64
CA THR A 36 9.85 11.03 -2.36
C THR A 36 9.63 9.56 -2.07
N VAL A 37 9.11 8.80 -3.03
CA VAL A 37 8.91 7.34 -2.87
C VAL A 37 10.24 6.62 -2.64
N GLY A 38 11.28 6.96 -3.39
CA GLY A 38 12.62 6.41 -3.19
C GLY A 38 13.17 6.67 -1.77
N ARG A 39 12.95 7.88 -1.24
CA ARG A 39 13.33 8.23 0.12
C ARG A 39 12.58 7.40 1.17
N TRP A 40 11.26 7.24 1.00
CA TRP A 40 10.45 6.44 1.93
C TRP A 40 10.86 4.96 1.93
N LEU A 41 11.13 4.39 0.75
CA LEU A 41 11.65 3.02 0.63
C LEU A 41 13.01 2.88 1.30
N ALA A 42 13.93 3.83 1.09
CA ALA A 42 15.27 3.80 1.69
C ALA A 42 15.23 3.92 3.22
N ARG A 43 14.22 4.62 3.77
CA ARG A 43 14.03 4.80 5.21
C ARG A 43 13.22 3.67 5.86
N GLY A 44 12.67 2.76 5.08
CA GLY A 44 11.76 1.73 5.56
C GLY A 44 10.36 2.24 5.91
N ASP A 45 10.00 3.47 5.54
CA ASP A 45 8.66 4.02 5.75
C ASP A 45 7.62 3.39 4.78
N LEU A 46 8.12 2.78 3.69
CA LEU A 46 7.37 1.94 2.76
C LEU A 46 8.15 0.64 2.51
N GLN A 47 7.41 -0.43 2.20
CA GLN A 47 7.96 -1.72 1.76
C GLN A 47 7.37 -2.12 0.41
N VAL A 48 8.20 -2.67 -0.48
CA VAL A 48 7.71 -3.35 -1.68
C VAL A 48 7.21 -4.73 -1.29
N VAL A 49 5.94 -5.03 -1.54
CA VAL A 49 5.29 -6.30 -1.16
C VAL A 49 5.01 -7.20 -2.35
N ALA A 50 4.98 -6.64 -3.56
CA ALA A 50 4.94 -7.33 -4.84
C ALA A 50 5.50 -6.40 -5.92
N PRO A 51 5.87 -6.89 -7.12
CA PRO A 51 6.32 -6.04 -8.21
C PRO A 51 5.32 -4.89 -8.48
N GLY A 52 5.77 -3.65 -8.35
CA GLY A 52 4.93 -2.46 -8.56
C GLY A 52 3.96 -2.11 -7.43
N VAL A 53 3.95 -2.84 -6.32
CA VAL A 53 3.03 -2.61 -5.18
C VAL A 53 3.83 -2.30 -3.91
N VAL A 54 3.42 -1.25 -3.21
CA VAL A 54 4.03 -0.80 -1.95
C VAL A 54 3.01 -0.78 -0.81
N ALA A 55 3.49 -1.00 0.41
CA ALA A 55 2.68 -1.02 1.62
C ALA A 55 3.37 -0.31 2.79
N LEU A 56 2.57 0.09 3.79
CA LEU A 56 3.07 0.49 5.11
C LEU A 56 3.61 -0.75 5.84
N PRO A 57 4.82 -0.74 6.42
CA PRO A 57 5.42 -1.91 7.07
C PRO A 57 4.52 -2.56 8.12
N ASP A 58 3.91 -1.77 9.00
CA ASP A 58 3.05 -2.25 10.10
C ASP A 58 1.71 -2.87 9.63
N ARG A 59 1.43 -2.79 8.33
CA ARG A 59 0.21 -3.31 7.70
C ARG A 59 0.46 -4.62 6.95
N VAL A 60 1.69 -4.93 6.57
CA VAL A 60 2.03 -6.10 5.73
C VAL A 60 1.62 -7.43 6.39
N ALA A 61 1.61 -7.51 7.71
CA ALA A 61 1.18 -8.73 8.42
C ALA A 61 -0.34 -8.98 8.35
N ARG A 62 -1.15 -7.95 8.06
CA ARG A 62 -2.61 -8.07 8.08
C ARG A 62 -3.09 -8.77 6.82
N TRP A 63 -3.92 -9.79 7.00
CA TRP A 63 -4.45 -10.58 5.89
C TRP A 63 -5.14 -9.71 4.83
N VAL A 64 -5.96 -8.74 5.26
CA VAL A 64 -6.70 -7.85 4.34
C VAL A 64 -5.77 -7.00 3.46
N ASP A 65 -4.65 -6.55 4.02
CA ASP A 65 -3.68 -5.71 3.31
C ASP A 65 -2.89 -6.57 2.30
N ARG A 66 -2.53 -7.81 2.66
CA ARG A 66 -1.93 -8.78 1.72
C ARG A 66 -2.88 -9.18 0.59
N ALA A 67 -4.15 -9.43 0.92
CA ALA A 67 -5.17 -9.75 -0.08
C ALA A 67 -5.34 -8.60 -1.08
N ARG A 68 -5.36 -7.35 -0.60
CA ARG A 68 -5.38 -6.17 -1.46
C ARG A 68 -4.11 -6.04 -2.32
N ALA A 69 -2.93 -6.28 -1.74
CA ALA A 69 -1.67 -6.28 -2.48
C ALA A 69 -1.70 -7.28 -3.64
N ALA A 70 -2.22 -8.49 -3.40
CA ALA A 70 -2.37 -9.52 -4.42
C ALA A 70 -3.31 -9.08 -5.55
N THR A 71 -4.46 -8.48 -5.25
CA THR A 71 -5.37 -7.92 -6.26
C THR A 71 -4.72 -6.80 -7.08
N LEU A 72 -3.98 -5.90 -6.44
CA LEU A 72 -3.30 -4.81 -7.15
C LEU A 72 -2.20 -5.31 -8.07
N TYR A 73 -1.45 -6.33 -7.63
CA TYR A 73 -0.38 -6.96 -8.39
C TYR A 73 -0.92 -7.77 -9.57
N ALA A 74 -1.91 -8.62 -9.33
CA ALA A 74 -2.48 -9.49 -10.36
C ALA A 74 -3.43 -8.75 -11.31
N ASP A 75 -3.82 -7.51 -10.97
CA ASP A 75 -4.87 -6.75 -11.66
C ASP A 75 -6.17 -7.55 -11.81
N ALA A 76 -6.50 -8.33 -10.78
CA ALA A 76 -7.57 -9.31 -10.81
C ALA A 76 -8.27 -9.41 -9.45
N PRO A 77 -9.59 -9.71 -9.43
CA PRO A 77 -10.31 -9.92 -8.18
C PRO A 77 -9.83 -11.18 -7.45
N LEU A 78 -10.09 -11.24 -6.15
CA LEU A 78 -9.89 -12.47 -5.38
C LEU A 78 -10.84 -13.57 -5.89
N SER A 79 -10.39 -14.82 -5.80
CA SER A 79 -11.21 -15.99 -6.14
C SER A 79 -11.15 -17.06 -5.05
N HIS A 80 -12.04 -18.05 -5.13
CA HIS A 80 -12.07 -19.22 -4.25
C HIS A 80 -12.04 -18.84 -2.76
N LEU A 81 -11.18 -19.48 -1.96
CA LEU A 81 -11.08 -19.27 -0.52
C LEU A 81 -10.72 -17.82 -0.15
N SER A 82 -9.95 -17.11 -0.96
CA SER A 82 -9.62 -15.71 -0.70
C SER A 82 -10.85 -14.81 -0.81
N ALA A 83 -11.71 -15.05 -1.81
CA ALA A 83 -12.97 -14.33 -1.94
C ALA A 83 -13.94 -14.65 -0.77
N LEU A 84 -14.06 -15.92 -0.40
CA LEU A 84 -14.89 -16.34 0.74
C LEU A 84 -14.38 -15.75 2.06
N THR A 85 -13.06 -15.70 2.25
CA THR A 85 -12.44 -15.09 3.44
C THR A 85 -12.70 -13.59 3.49
N ALA A 86 -12.53 -12.88 2.37
CA ALA A 86 -12.80 -11.45 2.30
C ALA A 86 -14.28 -11.11 2.56
N ALA A 87 -15.21 -12.01 2.19
CA ALA A 87 -16.63 -11.90 2.48
C ALA A 87 -17.02 -12.32 3.91
N GLY A 88 -16.07 -12.74 4.75
CA GLY A 88 -16.34 -13.19 6.12
C GLY A 88 -17.03 -14.57 6.21
N LEU A 89 -17.06 -15.32 5.10
CA LEU A 89 -17.70 -16.63 5.02
C LEU A 89 -16.79 -17.76 5.52
N VAL A 90 -15.47 -17.53 5.54
CA VAL A 90 -14.46 -18.48 6.01
C VAL A 90 -13.41 -17.74 6.84
N ARG A 91 -12.78 -18.42 7.81
CA ARG A 91 -11.70 -17.84 8.62
C ARG A 91 -10.46 -17.56 7.77
N PRO A 92 -9.74 -16.45 8.02
CA PRO A 92 -8.47 -16.18 7.37
C PRO A 92 -7.46 -17.30 7.60
N THR A 93 -7.00 -17.89 6.51
CA THR A 93 -5.81 -18.76 6.52
C THR A 93 -4.57 -17.90 6.30
N ALA A 94 -3.38 -18.45 6.56
CA ALA A 94 -2.14 -17.71 6.35
C ALA A 94 -1.99 -17.14 4.92
N GLY A 95 -2.70 -17.67 3.92
CA GLY A 95 -2.58 -17.23 2.52
C GLY A 95 -1.18 -17.53 1.93
N PRO A 96 -1.00 -17.41 0.61
CA PRO A 96 0.20 -17.91 -0.08
C PRO A 96 1.47 -17.05 0.10
N CYS A 97 1.38 -15.90 0.77
CA CYS A 97 2.54 -15.04 1.02
C CYS A 97 2.82 -15.00 2.52
N THR A 98 3.56 -16.00 3.00
CA THR A 98 4.23 -16.02 4.32
C THR A 98 5.65 -15.56 4.18
#